data_AF-A0A960TTB6-F1
#
_entry.id   AF-A0A960TTB6-F1
#
_cell.length_a   1.000
_cell.length_b   1.000
_cell.length_c   1.000
_cell.angle_alpha   90.00
_cell.angle_beta   90.00
_cell.angle_gamma   90.00
#
_symmetry.space_group_name_H-M   'P 1'
#
loop_
_entity.id
_entity.type
_entity.pdbx_description
1 polymer ?
#
loop_
_entity_poly.entity_id
_entity_poly.type
_entity_poly.pdbx_seq_one_letter_code
_entity_poly.pdbx_strand_id
1 'polypeptide(L)'
;HDAVAGVDHAGEEMMEWTLASASLAWALLGLFLGWFVYSKRTAIAESARRFAGGGPHKVLLNKYYVDELYEGALIKPGYALSDKVLFRVVDAGVIDGLLVNGSAILVSIVSALVRLFQNGMLRFYAWTFAAGAAAFIIYLTLAG
;
A
#
# COMPACT_ATOMS: atom_id res chain seq x y z
N HIS A 1 52.82 -37.34 -4.34
CA HIS A 1 51.40 -37.02 -4.59
C HIS A 1 51.27 -35.64 -5.28
N ASP A 2 52.36 -34.87 -5.33
CA ASP A 2 52.37 -33.44 -5.68
C ASP A 2 52.52 -33.14 -7.19
N ALA A 3 52.99 -34.11 -7.98
CA ALA A 3 53.11 -33.96 -9.44
C ALA A 3 51.78 -34.14 -10.20
N VAL A 4 50.79 -34.80 -9.59
CA VAL A 4 49.45 -34.97 -10.18
C VAL A 4 48.63 -33.68 -10.02
N ALA A 5 48.72 -33.04 -8.85
CA ALA A 5 48.05 -31.77 -8.57
C ALA A 5 48.50 -30.62 -9.50
N GLY A 6 49.77 -30.56 -9.88
CA GLY A 6 50.29 -29.52 -10.78
C GLY A 6 49.80 -29.63 -12.24
N VAL A 7 49.46 -30.83 -12.70
CA VAL A 7 48.92 -31.05 -14.06
C VAL A 7 47.43 -30.71 -14.10
N ASP A 8 46.68 -31.03 -13.04
CA ASP A 8 45.26 -30.69 -12.92
C ASP A 8 45.05 -29.18 -12.92
N HIS A 9 45.87 -28.41 -12.17
CA HIS A 9 45.77 -26.94 -12.14
C HIS A 9 46.12 -26.26 -13.47
N ALA A 10 47.12 -26.76 -14.21
CA ALA A 10 47.45 -26.21 -15.53
C ALA A 10 46.36 -26.51 -16.58
N GLY A 11 45.69 -27.66 -16.46
CA GLY A 11 44.53 -28.03 -17.27
C GLY A 11 43.30 -27.16 -16.97
N GLU A 12 43.06 -26.88 -15.68
CA GLU A 12 41.97 -26.00 -15.22
C GLU A 12 42.18 -24.55 -15.70
N GLU A 13 43.38 -23.99 -15.53
CA GLU A 13 43.68 -22.63 -16.00
C GLU A 13 43.49 -22.48 -17.52
N MET A 14 43.98 -23.45 -18.32
CA MET A 14 43.85 -23.39 -19.77
C MET A 14 42.39 -23.54 -20.23
N MET A 15 41.57 -24.29 -19.50
CA MET A 15 40.13 -24.41 -19.73
C MET A 15 39.39 -23.11 -19.38
N GLU A 16 39.73 -22.47 -18.26
CA GLU A 16 39.15 -21.20 -17.84
C GLU A 16 39.42 -20.09 -18.85
N TRP A 17 40.67 -19.93 -19.30
CA TRP A 17 41.04 -18.90 -20.27
C TRP A 17 40.44 -19.15 -21.65
N THR A 18 40.26 -20.41 -22.07
CA THR A 18 39.60 -20.74 -23.34
C THR A 18 38.10 -20.45 -23.29
N LEU A 19 37.40 -20.79 -22.20
CA LEU A 19 35.99 -20.43 -22.02
C LEU A 19 35.78 -18.91 -21.87
N ALA A 20 36.67 -18.22 -21.15
CA ALA A 20 36.63 -16.78 -20.99
C ALA A 20 36.85 -16.04 -22.33
N SER A 21 37.85 -16.46 -23.11
CA SER A 21 38.10 -15.87 -24.42
C SER A 21 37.02 -16.20 -25.45
N ALA A 22 36.49 -17.43 -25.43
CA ALA A 22 35.37 -17.82 -26.30
C ALA A 22 34.08 -17.05 -25.97
N SER A 23 33.74 -16.88 -24.68
CA SER A 23 32.56 -16.10 -24.27
C SER A 23 32.72 -14.61 -24.59
N LEU A 24 33.92 -14.05 -24.40
CA LEU A 24 34.24 -12.68 -24.78
C LEU A 24 34.12 -12.46 -26.30
N ALA A 25 34.63 -13.40 -27.11
CA ALA A 25 34.49 -13.33 -28.56
C ALA A 25 33.02 -13.36 -29.01
N TRP A 26 32.19 -14.21 -28.39
CA TRP A 26 30.76 -14.25 -28.65
C TRP A 26 30.03 -12.96 -28.24
N ALA A 27 30.36 -12.38 -27.10
CA ALA A 27 29.80 -11.11 -26.65
C ALA A 27 30.16 -9.96 -27.60
N LEU A 28 31.42 -9.89 -28.03
CA LEU A 28 31.89 -8.88 -28.99
C LEU A 28 31.24 -9.06 -30.37
N LEU A 29 31.05 -10.29 -30.83
CA LEU A 29 30.29 -10.58 -32.06
C LEU A 29 28.85 -10.09 -31.96
N GLY A 30 28.17 -10.36 -30.85
CA GLY A 30 26.81 -9.89 -30.60
C GLY A 30 26.72 -8.36 -30.59
N LEU A 31 27.66 -7.69 -29.92
CA LEU A 31 27.74 -6.24 -29.87
C LEU A 31 28.00 -5.63 -31.26
N PHE A 32 28.92 -6.22 -32.02
CA PHE A 32 29.23 -5.79 -33.39
C PHE A 32 28.04 -5.94 -34.33
N LEU A 33 27.34 -7.08 -34.28
CA LEU A 33 26.10 -7.32 -35.04
C LEU A 33 25.01 -6.30 -34.68
N GLY A 34 24.80 -6.05 -33.38
CA GLY A 34 23.85 -5.05 -32.91
C GLY A 34 24.18 -3.65 -33.43
N TRP A 35 25.44 -3.23 -33.30
CA TRP A 35 25.91 -1.93 -33.79
C TRP A 35 25.78 -1.81 -35.31
N PHE A 36 26.15 -2.84 -36.07
CA PHE A 36 26.08 -2.84 -37.53
C PHE A 36 24.64 -2.71 -38.04
N VAL A 37 23.72 -3.48 -37.45
CA VAL A 37 22.29 -3.44 -37.81
C VAL A 37 21.68 -2.08 -37.50
N TYR A 38 21.96 -1.51 -36.33
CA TYR A 38 21.39 -0.22 -35.91
C TYR A 38 22.03 0.99 -36.59
N SER A 39 23.35 0.97 -36.86
CA SER A 39 24.07 2.16 -37.32
C SER A 39 24.13 2.32 -38.84
N LYS A 40 24.00 1.24 -39.63
CA LYS A 40 24.12 1.31 -41.10
C LYS A 40 22.89 0.84 -41.89
N ARG A 41 21.95 0.12 -41.28
CA ARG A 41 20.80 -0.48 -41.98
C ARG A 41 19.50 -0.30 -41.20
N THR A 42 19.03 0.94 -41.10
CA THR A 42 17.71 1.27 -40.53
C THR A 42 16.57 0.45 -41.16
N ALA A 43 16.64 0.15 -42.46
CA ALA A 43 15.66 -0.70 -43.15
C ALA A 43 15.62 -2.18 -42.66
N ILE A 44 16.75 -2.73 -42.18
CA ILE A 44 16.77 -4.08 -41.59
C ILE A 44 16.23 -4.03 -40.17
N ALA A 45 16.54 -2.98 -39.40
CA ALA A 45 15.92 -2.74 -38.11
C ALA A 45 14.40 -2.52 -38.23
N GLU A 46 13.93 -1.88 -39.30
CA GLU A 46 12.51 -1.66 -39.59
C GLU A 46 11.80 -2.96 -40.01
N SER A 47 12.41 -3.75 -40.88
CA SER A 47 11.90 -5.08 -41.24
C SER A 47 11.94 -6.06 -40.07
N ALA A 48 12.99 -6.03 -39.23
CA ALA A 48 13.04 -6.80 -38.00
C ALA A 48 11.98 -6.35 -37.01
N ARG A 49 11.67 -5.06 -36.88
CA ARG A 49 10.53 -4.57 -36.08
C ARG A 49 9.18 -5.01 -36.66
N ARG A 50 9.03 -5.02 -37.99
CA ARG A 50 7.79 -5.50 -38.66
C ARG A 50 7.62 -7.02 -38.54
N PHE A 51 8.70 -7.78 -38.67
CA PHE A 51 8.73 -9.24 -38.53
C PHE A 51 8.58 -9.67 -37.07
N ALA A 52 9.24 -8.94 -36.16
CA ALA A 52 9.05 -9.09 -34.73
C ALA A 52 7.61 -8.73 -34.36
N GLY A 53 7.02 -7.66 -34.93
CA GLY A 53 5.66 -7.15 -34.68
C GLY A 53 4.48 -8.14 -34.72
N GLY A 54 4.71 -9.42 -35.04
CA GLY A 54 3.84 -10.51 -34.63
C GLY A 54 3.75 -10.71 -33.11
N GLY A 55 2.88 -11.65 -32.69
CA GLY A 55 2.59 -11.98 -31.29
C GLY A 55 3.79 -12.03 -30.32
N PRO A 56 4.95 -12.61 -30.70
CA PRO A 56 6.11 -12.69 -29.80
C PRO A 56 6.73 -11.32 -29.42
N HIS A 57 6.76 -10.34 -30.32
CA HIS A 57 7.30 -9.02 -29.98
C HIS A 57 6.37 -8.23 -29.10
N LYS A 58 5.05 -8.37 -29.24
CA LYS A 58 4.10 -7.76 -28.30
C LYS A 58 4.30 -8.29 -26.88
N VAL A 59 4.59 -9.59 -26.75
CA VAL A 59 4.90 -10.21 -25.44
C VAL A 59 6.21 -9.66 -24.86
N LEU A 60 7.27 -9.53 -25.66
CA LEU A 60 8.52 -8.92 -25.19
C LEU A 60 8.38 -7.40 -24.91
N LEU A 61 7.58 -6.68 -25.71
CA LEU A 61 7.34 -5.25 -25.58
C LEU A 61 6.55 -4.93 -24.30
N ASN A 62 5.56 -5.77 -23.98
CA ASN A 62 4.80 -5.70 -22.73
C ASN A 62 5.51 -6.39 -21.56
N LYS A 63 6.84 -6.57 -21.62
CA LYS A 63 7.63 -7.22 -20.53
C LYS A 63 6.97 -8.49 -19.99
N TYR A 64 6.59 -9.39 -20.89
CA TYR A 64 5.93 -10.67 -20.56
C TYR A 64 4.56 -10.57 -19.85
N TYR A 65 3.90 -9.41 -19.90
CA TYR A 65 2.62 -9.15 -19.21
C TYR A 65 2.67 -9.36 -17.69
N VAL A 66 3.86 -9.42 -17.09
CA VAL A 66 4.06 -9.70 -15.67
C VAL A 66 3.54 -8.52 -14.84
N ASP A 67 3.81 -7.30 -15.30
CA ASP A 67 3.37 -6.07 -14.64
C ASP A 67 1.83 -5.96 -14.68
N GLU A 68 1.18 -6.23 -15.82
CA GLU A 68 -0.29 -6.20 -15.91
C GLU A 68 -0.98 -7.32 -15.12
N LEU A 69 -0.35 -8.49 -15.01
CA LEU A 69 -0.86 -9.58 -14.18
C LEU A 69 -0.81 -9.19 -12.69
N TYR A 70 0.29 -8.60 -12.23
CA TYR A 70 0.42 -8.12 -10.86
C TYR A 70 -0.62 -7.03 -10.55
N GLU A 71 -0.78 -6.09 -11.48
CA GLU A 71 -1.74 -5.00 -11.34
C GLU A 71 -3.19 -5.51 -11.31
N GLY A 72 -3.54 -6.45 -12.18
CA GLY A 72 -4.87 -7.04 -12.27
C GLY A 72 -5.20 -8.01 -11.14
N ALA A 73 -4.25 -8.84 -10.73
CA ALA A 73 -4.49 -9.93 -9.79
C ALA A 73 -4.27 -9.55 -8.32
N LEU A 74 -3.42 -8.57 -8.04
CA LEU A 74 -3.04 -8.23 -6.66
C LEU A 74 -3.40 -6.79 -6.31
N ILE A 75 -3.06 -5.81 -7.16
CA ILE A 75 -3.23 -4.39 -6.82
C ILE A 75 -4.70 -3.97 -6.88
N LYS A 76 -5.38 -4.20 -8.00
CA LYS A 76 -6.80 -3.84 -8.19
C LYS A 76 -7.74 -4.50 -7.17
N PRO A 77 -7.67 -5.81 -6.90
CA PRO A 77 -8.51 -6.42 -5.87
C PRO A 77 -8.14 -5.93 -4.46
N GLY A 78 -6.86 -5.69 -4.16
CA GLY A 78 -6.44 -5.11 -2.88
C GLY A 78 -7.04 -3.73 -2.64
N TYR A 79 -6.99 -2.84 -3.64
CA TYR A 79 -7.62 -1.52 -3.57
C TYR A 79 -9.14 -1.60 -3.45
N ALA A 80 -9.78 -2.47 -4.23
CA ALA A 80 -11.23 -2.65 -4.19
C ALA A 80 -11.71 -3.18 -2.82
N LEU A 81 -10.92 -4.06 -2.18
CA LEU A 81 -11.20 -4.56 -0.83
C LEU A 81 -11.06 -3.45 0.21
N SER A 82 -9.99 -2.66 0.13
CA SER A 82 -9.74 -1.54 1.05
C SER A 82 -10.83 -0.47 0.95
N ASP A 83 -11.20 -0.06 -0.27
CA ASP A 83 -12.21 0.98 -0.50
C ASP A 83 -13.62 0.51 -0.11
N LYS A 84 -13.99 -0.73 -0.44
CA LYS A 84 -15.34 -1.22 -0.15
C LYS A 84 -15.52 -1.68 1.29
N VAL A 85 -14.51 -2.31 1.89
CA VAL A 85 -14.64 -2.93 3.22
C VAL A 85 -14.16 -1.96 4.30
N LEU A 86 -12.91 -1.51 4.26
CA LEU A 86 -12.40 -0.64 5.32
C LEU A 86 -13.14 0.69 5.34
N PHE A 87 -13.21 1.39 4.23
CA PHE A 87 -13.81 2.73 4.23
C PHE A 87 -15.33 2.67 4.45
N ARG A 88 -16.04 1.83 3.68
CA ARG A 88 -17.52 1.84 3.72
C ARG A 88 -18.12 1.13 4.92
N VAL A 89 -17.47 0.10 5.47
CA VAL A 89 -18.00 -0.64 6.64
C VAL A 89 -17.50 -0.04 7.94
N VAL A 90 -16.21 0.32 8.03
CA VAL A 90 -15.64 0.82 9.29
C VAL A 90 -15.95 2.29 9.49
N ASP A 91 -15.65 3.14 8.51
CA ASP A 91 -15.79 4.59 8.67
C ASP A 91 -17.27 5.01 8.63
N ALA A 92 -17.96 4.75 7.52
CA ALA A 92 -19.37 5.14 7.38
C ALA A 92 -20.32 4.32 8.27
N GLY A 93 -19.99 3.06 8.56
CA GLY A 93 -20.85 2.17 9.34
C GLY A 93 -20.64 2.28 10.85
N VAL A 94 -19.41 2.09 11.31
CA VAL A 94 -19.10 2.02 12.75
C VAL A 94 -18.85 3.41 13.33
N ILE A 95 -18.06 4.24 12.66
CA ILE A 95 -17.72 5.56 13.19
C ILE A 95 -18.91 6.52 13.03
N ASP A 96 -19.37 6.76 11.81
CA ASP A 96 -20.48 7.69 11.58
C ASP A 96 -21.81 7.15 12.12
N GLY A 97 -22.12 5.88 11.86
CA GLY A 97 -23.39 5.29 12.28
C GLY A 97 -23.50 5.06 13.78
N LEU A 98 -22.47 4.47 14.39
CA LEU A 98 -22.54 3.95 15.76
C LEU A 98 -22.01 4.98 16.78
N LEU A 99 -20.86 5.61 16.51
CA LEU A 99 -20.28 6.59 17.42
C LEU A 99 -20.94 7.96 17.29
N VAL A 100 -21.06 8.50 16.08
CA VAL A 100 -21.60 9.85 15.88
C VAL A 100 -23.11 9.87 16.05
N ASN A 101 -23.85 9.04 15.30
CA ASN A 101 -25.32 9.06 15.40
C ASN A 101 -25.82 8.50 16.74
N GLY A 102 -25.15 7.49 17.28
CA GLY A 102 -25.48 6.94 18.61
C GLY A 102 -25.26 7.94 19.74
N SER A 103 -24.15 8.70 19.71
CA SER A 103 -23.93 9.77 20.70
C SER A 103 -24.92 10.92 20.55
N ALA A 104 -25.27 11.31 19.31
CA ALA A 104 -26.29 12.32 19.06
C ALA A 104 -27.66 11.92 19.62
N ILE A 105 -28.08 10.67 19.42
CA ILE A 105 -29.33 10.13 19.97
C ILE A 105 -29.30 10.17 21.50
N LEU A 106 -28.22 9.70 22.13
CA LEU A 106 -28.08 9.73 23.59
C LEU A 106 -28.18 11.16 24.14
N VAL A 107 -27.46 12.10 23.53
CA VAL A 107 -27.51 13.52 23.92
C VAL A 107 -28.92 14.07 23.76
N SER A 108 -29.63 13.72 22.68
CA SER A 108 -31.01 14.16 22.46
C SER A 108 -31.98 13.63 23.52
N ILE A 109 -31.85 12.36 23.93
CA ILE A 109 -32.68 11.73 24.96
C ILE A 109 -32.42 12.40 26.31
N VAL A 110 -31.16 12.58 26.67
CA VAL A 110 -30.77 13.25 27.92
C VAL A 110 -31.30 14.68 27.93
N SER A 111 -31.15 15.40 26.81
CA SER A 111 -31.66 16.78 26.67
C SER A 111 -33.18 16.83 26.82
N ALA A 112 -33.92 15.86 26.26
CA ALA A 112 -35.36 15.77 26.41
C ALA A 112 -35.77 15.51 27.87
N LEU A 113 -35.09 14.60 28.57
CA LEU A 113 -35.32 14.33 29.99
C LEU A 113 -35.03 15.55 30.88
N VAL A 114 -33.91 16.22 30.64
CA VAL A 114 -33.55 17.46 31.35
C VAL A 114 -34.59 18.54 31.09
N ARG A 115 -35.10 18.65 29.86
CA ARG A 115 -36.14 19.63 29.50
C ARG A 115 -37.45 19.39 30.25
N LEU A 116 -37.79 18.14 30.57
CA LEU A 116 -38.94 17.80 31.41
C LEU A 116 -38.75 18.24 32.87
N PHE A 117 -37.51 18.25 33.39
CA PHE A 117 -37.21 18.80 34.71
C PHE A 117 -37.24 20.34 34.73
N GLN A 118 -37.02 20.98 33.58
CA GLN A 118 -37.09 22.43 33.40
C GLN A 118 -38.52 22.97 33.25
N ASN A 119 -39.55 22.33 33.82
CA ASN A 119 -40.98 22.70 33.74
C ASN A 119 -41.35 24.07 34.37
N GLY A 120 -40.43 25.05 34.44
CA GLY A 120 -40.73 26.44 34.78
C GLY A 120 -41.18 26.68 36.23
N MET A 121 -41.13 25.66 37.09
CA MET A 121 -41.45 25.81 38.51
C MET A 121 -40.34 26.60 39.21
N LEU A 122 -40.46 27.94 39.25
CA LEU A 122 -39.61 28.83 40.03
C LEU A 122 -39.43 28.33 41.49
N ARG A 123 -40.46 27.70 42.03
CA ARG A 123 -40.46 27.08 43.36
C ARG A 123 -39.38 26.01 43.52
N PHE A 124 -39.10 25.22 42.49
CA PHE A 124 -38.06 24.19 42.56
C PHE A 124 -36.65 24.81 42.62
N TYR A 125 -36.41 25.86 41.82
CA TYR A 125 -35.15 26.62 41.85
C TYR A 125 -34.87 27.27 43.20
N ALA A 126 -35.91 27.83 43.86
CA ALA A 126 -35.75 28.44 45.18
C ALA A 126 -35.35 27.42 46.26
N TRP A 127 -35.97 26.23 46.26
CA TRP A 127 -35.65 25.18 47.22
C TRP A 127 -34.27 24.54 46.97
N THR A 128 -33.88 24.31 45.71
CA THR A 128 -32.54 23.78 45.40
C THR A 128 -31.42 24.78 45.74
N PHE A 129 -31.65 26.08 45.49
CA PHE A 129 -30.71 27.13 45.89
C PHE A 129 -30.56 27.21 47.42
N ALA A 130 -31.67 27.20 48.16
CA ALA A 130 -31.65 27.22 49.62
C ALA A 130 -30.94 25.98 50.20
N ALA A 131 -31.19 24.80 49.64
CA ALA A 131 -30.52 23.56 50.05
C ALA A 131 -29.00 23.61 49.77
N GLY A 132 -28.60 24.11 48.60
CA GLY A 132 -27.20 24.28 48.23
C GLY A 132 -26.47 25.28 49.14
N ALA A 133 -27.10 26.42 49.44
CA ALA A 133 -26.56 27.41 50.37
C ALA A 133 -26.41 26.85 51.79
N ALA A 134 -27.42 26.12 52.28
CA ALA A 134 -27.35 25.47 53.59
C ALA A 134 -26.21 24.44 53.65
N ALA A 135 -26.08 23.57 52.63
CA ALA A 135 -25.01 22.58 52.55
C ALA A 135 -23.63 23.25 52.50
N PHE A 136 -23.49 24.35 51.75
CA PHE A 136 -22.24 25.12 51.65
C PHE A 136 -21.84 25.76 53.00
N ILE A 137 -22.81 26.34 53.71
CA ILE A 137 -22.58 26.91 55.05
C ILE A 137 -22.17 25.80 56.01
N ILE A 138 -22.90 24.68 56.04
CA ILE A 138 -22.59 23.52 56.88
C ILE A 138 -21.17 23.02 56.61
N TYR A 139 -20.81 22.87 55.33
CA TYR A 139 -19.47 22.46 54.91
C TYR A 139 -18.40 23.42 55.42
N LEU A 140 -18.59 24.73 55.26
CA LEU A 140 -17.64 25.74 55.76
C LEU A 140 -17.50 25.70 57.29
N THR A 141 -18.59 25.48 58.03
CA THR A 141 -18.54 25.35 59.50
C THR A 141 -17.93 24.04 59.99
N LEU A 142 -17.92 22.98 59.18
CA LEU A 142 -17.30 21.70 59.53
C LEU A 142 -15.85 21.60 59.05
N ALA A 143 -15.50 22.32 57.98
CA ALA A 143 -14.16 22.34 57.39
C ALA A 143 -13.26 23.44 57.96
N GLY A 144 -13.83 24.45 58.62
CA GLY A 144 -13.12 25.46 59.41
C GLY A 144 -13.05 25.06 60.88
#